data_AF-A0A2G5DKB2-F1
#
_entry.id   AF-A0A2G5DKB2-F1
#
_cell.length_a   1.000
_cell.length_b   1.000
_cell.length_c   1.000
_cell.angle_alpha   90.00
_cell.angle_beta   90.00
_cell.angle_gamma   90.00
#
_symmetry.space_group_name_H-M   'P 1'
#
loop_
_entity.id
_entity.type
_entity.pdbx_description
1 polymer ?
#
loop_
_entity_poly.entity_id
_entity_poly.type
_entity_poly.pdbx_seq_one_letter_code
_entity_poly.pdbx_strand_id
1 'polypeptide(L)'
;MLVKQSSKLNSNSTSRRSFQSAFLLVFIDTFSINFIHFSSSHCCFSLNKFFLNFIFLQGLRPFSSRMDSMTVCKSVSSPNVPGLCVGQSRGIRSSQCSFMLGSGVMFPRQSIQSARVTHKSKKRGGALAATCRYDKILVANRGEIAVRIIRTAHEMGIPCVAVYSTIDKDALHVKLADEAVCIGEAPSNQSYLVMPNVLSAALSRKCTMLHPGYGFLAENATFVEMCREHRINFIGPNPDSIRTMGDKATARDTMKKAGVPTVPGSEGLLQTTEEAIRLADEIGYPVMIKATAGGGGRGMRLAKEPEEFVKLLQQAKSEAAAAFGNDGVYLEKYIQNPRHIEFQVLADRYNNAIHFGERDCSIQRRNQKLLEEAPSPALTPELRKAMGDAAVAAATSIGYIGVGTVEFLLDERGAFYFMEMNTRIQVEHPVTEMISSVDLIEEQIRVARGEKLRYTQDDIVLRGHSIECRINAEDAFKGFRPGPGRITAYLPSGGPFVRMDSHIYPDYVVPPSYDSLLGKVD
;
A
#
# COMPACT_ATOMS: atom_id res chain seq x y z
N MET A 1 8.78 71.32 40.31
CA MET A 1 7.54 71.57 39.53
C MET A 1 7.67 70.85 38.19
N LEU A 2 6.61 70.38 37.53
CA LEU A 2 5.54 69.50 38.03
C LEU A 2 4.87 68.82 36.81
N VAL A 3 4.48 67.54 36.98
CA VAL A 3 4.06 66.54 35.98
C VAL A 3 3.04 66.99 34.92
N LYS A 4 3.29 66.68 33.64
CA LYS A 4 2.42 66.02 32.62
C LYS A 4 3.07 66.13 31.21
N GLN A 5 2.76 65.41 30.13
CA GLN A 5 2.09 64.13 29.77
C GLN A 5 1.47 64.36 28.36
N SER A 6 1.76 63.48 27.40
CA SER A 6 1.01 63.23 26.15
C SER A 6 0.81 64.31 25.05
N SER A 7 1.48 64.05 23.91
CA SER A 7 0.82 63.59 22.64
C SER A 7 0.52 64.53 21.45
N LYS A 8 0.81 63.95 20.27
CA LYS A 8 0.05 63.97 18.98
C LYS A 8 0.09 65.16 18.00
N LEU A 9 0.68 64.83 16.83
CA LEU A 9 0.17 64.98 15.44
C LEU A 9 0.31 66.29 14.64
N ASN A 10 0.77 66.09 13.39
CA ASN A 10 0.48 66.85 12.16
C ASN A 10 1.07 68.27 12.00
N SER A 11 1.43 68.75 10.79
CA SER A 11 1.35 68.17 9.42
C SER A 11 2.27 68.91 8.43
N ASN A 12 2.58 68.26 7.28
CA ASN A 12 3.07 68.86 6.01
C ASN A 12 4.47 69.53 6.05
N SER A 13 5.21 69.75 4.96
CA SER A 13 5.42 69.09 3.63
C SER A 13 6.78 69.66 3.11
N THR A 14 7.52 69.22 2.08
CA THR A 14 7.21 68.63 0.76
C THR A 14 8.54 68.23 0.08
N SER A 15 8.59 67.21 -0.80
CA SER A 15 9.67 66.98 -1.81
C SER A 15 11.09 66.63 -1.29
N ARG A 16 11.92 65.76 -1.90
CA ARG A 16 11.84 64.97 -3.17
C ARG A 16 12.84 63.79 -3.12
N ARG A 17 12.42 62.60 -3.57
CA ARG A 17 13.22 61.48 -4.17
C ARG A 17 14.28 60.79 -3.27
N SER A 18 14.53 59.48 -3.36
CA SER A 18 13.91 58.41 -4.20
C SER A 18 14.21 56.98 -3.69
N PHE A 19 13.33 56.04 -4.07
CA PHE A 19 13.44 54.57 -4.00
C PHE A 19 13.41 53.84 -2.64
N GLN A 20 12.17 53.69 -2.16
CA GLN A 20 11.62 52.48 -1.53
C GLN A 20 11.77 51.24 -2.47
N SER A 21 11.74 49.96 -2.06
CA SER A 21 11.34 49.22 -0.84
C SER A 21 9.84 48.92 -0.61
N ALA A 22 9.49 47.63 -0.72
CA ALA A 22 8.36 46.91 -0.11
C ALA A 22 6.97 46.91 -0.79
N PHE A 23 6.13 46.00 -0.24
CA PHE A 23 4.74 45.61 -0.52
C PHE A 23 4.53 44.50 -1.57
N LEU A 24 4.03 43.27 -1.28
CA LEU A 24 3.21 42.64 -0.20
C LEU A 24 1.70 42.53 -0.53
N LEU A 25 1.27 41.27 -0.72
CA LEU A 25 -0.08 40.67 -0.65
C LEU A 25 -1.27 41.23 -1.48
N VAL A 26 -1.95 40.25 -2.13
CA VAL A 26 -3.40 40.13 -2.34
C VAL A 26 -4.09 41.18 -3.23
N PHE A 27 -4.59 40.70 -4.39
CA PHE A 27 -6.03 40.58 -4.59
C PHE A 27 -6.37 39.41 -5.53
N ILE A 28 -7.57 38.85 -5.38
CA ILE A 28 -8.17 37.88 -6.30
C ILE A 28 -9.08 38.68 -7.24
N ASP A 29 -8.92 38.56 -8.57
CA ASP A 29 -10.02 38.07 -9.43
C ASP A 29 -9.63 37.76 -10.89
N THR A 30 -10.41 36.84 -11.44
CA THR A 30 -10.75 36.56 -12.85
C THR A 30 -10.21 37.50 -13.94
N PHE A 31 -9.41 36.95 -14.87
CA PHE A 31 -9.28 37.50 -16.23
C PHE A 31 -9.31 36.39 -17.30
N SER A 32 -10.36 36.42 -18.13
CA SER A 32 -10.42 35.76 -19.44
C SER A 32 -9.68 36.60 -20.50
N ILE A 33 -9.81 36.25 -21.79
CA ILE A 33 -9.37 37.02 -22.98
C ILE A 33 -7.84 36.83 -23.26
N ASN A 34 -7.37 36.49 -24.47
CA ASN A 34 -8.04 36.33 -25.77
C ASN A 34 -7.52 35.13 -26.58
N PHE A 35 -8.36 34.59 -27.47
CA PHE A 35 -7.92 33.71 -28.55
C PHE A 35 -7.25 34.53 -29.68
N ILE A 36 -6.22 33.97 -30.32
CA ILE A 36 -5.70 34.50 -31.59
C ILE A 36 -6.35 33.73 -32.74
N HIS A 37 -7.03 34.45 -33.63
CA HIS A 37 -7.60 33.89 -34.85
C HIS A 37 -6.50 33.50 -35.85
N PHE A 38 -6.63 32.30 -36.42
CA PHE A 38 -6.17 32.01 -37.78
C PHE A 38 -7.40 31.73 -38.66
N SER A 39 -7.36 32.15 -39.93
CA SER A 39 -8.53 32.19 -40.81
C SER A 39 -8.28 31.48 -42.14
N SER A 40 -9.02 30.40 -42.42
CA SER A 40 -9.17 29.84 -43.77
C SER A 40 -10.42 28.98 -43.92
N SER A 41 -11.51 29.65 -44.28
CA SER A 41 -12.73 29.19 -44.98
C SER A 41 -12.79 27.74 -45.50
N HIS A 42 -13.86 27.00 -45.17
CA HIS A 42 -14.94 26.66 -46.12
C HIS A 42 -16.15 25.92 -45.49
N CYS A 43 -17.28 25.96 -46.21
CA CYS A 43 -18.50 25.13 -46.10
C CYS A 43 -19.32 25.12 -44.79
N CYS A 44 -20.45 25.85 -44.83
CA CYS A 44 -21.62 25.59 -44.00
C CYS A 44 -22.32 24.26 -44.38
N PHE A 45 -23.11 23.68 -43.46
CA PHE A 45 -24.48 23.25 -43.79
C PHE A 45 -25.41 23.29 -42.55
N SER A 46 -26.73 23.22 -42.78
CA SER A 46 -27.78 23.64 -41.83
C SER A 46 -28.05 22.68 -40.66
N LEU A 47 -28.60 23.23 -39.57
CA LEU A 47 -29.36 22.49 -38.55
C LEU A 47 -30.60 21.81 -39.18
N ASN A 48 -31.06 20.72 -38.55
CA ASN A 48 -32.42 20.72 -37.97
C ASN A 48 -32.61 19.69 -36.83
N LYS A 49 -33.67 19.86 -36.03
CA LYS A 49 -34.10 18.93 -34.96
C LYS A 49 -34.98 17.81 -35.54
N PHE A 50 -35.13 16.66 -34.87
CA PHE A 50 -36.46 16.07 -34.55
C PHE A 50 -36.40 14.89 -33.53
N PHE A 51 -37.34 14.94 -32.57
CA PHE A 51 -37.93 13.95 -31.62
C PHE A 51 -37.27 12.62 -31.18
N LEU A 52 -37.21 12.48 -29.84
CA LEU A 52 -37.73 11.41 -28.94
C LEU A 52 -37.85 9.93 -29.36
N ASN A 53 -37.38 9.08 -28.42
CA ASN A 53 -37.93 7.80 -27.95
C ASN A 53 -38.25 6.63 -28.93
N PHE A 54 -37.60 5.49 -28.69
CA PHE A 54 -38.34 4.24 -28.41
C PHE A 54 -37.53 3.28 -27.50
N ILE A 55 -38.22 2.30 -26.92
CA ILE A 55 -37.72 1.30 -25.93
C ILE A 55 -37.55 -0.06 -26.62
N PHE A 56 -36.53 -0.88 -26.27
CA PHE A 56 -36.72 -2.31 -25.92
C PHE A 56 -35.48 -3.00 -25.29
N LEU A 57 -35.70 -4.20 -24.74
CA LEU A 57 -34.76 -5.07 -24.02
C LEU A 57 -34.12 -6.16 -24.91
N GLN A 58 -33.02 -6.76 -24.41
CA GLN A 58 -32.44 -8.08 -24.78
C GLN A 58 -31.88 -8.21 -26.22
N GLY A 59 -31.04 -9.20 -26.56
CA GLY A 59 -30.32 -10.16 -25.71
C GLY A 59 -29.83 -11.44 -26.42
N LEU A 60 -28.49 -11.61 -26.53
CA LEU A 60 -27.74 -12.88 -26.69
C LEU A 60 -27.87 -13.78 -27.96
N ARG A 61 -26.81 -13.74 -28.80
CA ARG A 61 -25.96 -14.90 -29.26
C ARG A 61 -26.59 -16.00 -30.19
N PRO A 62 -25.84 -17.04 -30.71
CA PRO A 62 -24.37 -17.28 -30.86
C PRO A 62 -23.92 -17.91 -32.24
N PHE A 63 -22.66 -18.42 -32.34
CA PHE A 63 -22.06 -19.37 -33.36
C PHE A 63 -21.77 -18.81 -34.81
N SER A 64 -20.75 -19.24 -35.61
CA SER A 64 -19.62 -20.19 -35.42
C SER A 64 -18.42 -20.11 -36.44
N SER A 65 -17.22 -20.52 -35.99
CA SER A 65 -16.19 -21.41 -36.63
C SER A 65 -15.31 -21.05 -37.87
N ARG A 66 -14.16 -21.78 -37.95
CA ARG A 66 -13.12 -21.97 -39.02
C ARG A 66 -12.01 -20.89 -39.13
N MET A 67 -10.69 -21.19 -39.12
CA MET A 67 -9.79 -22.14 -39.85
C MET A 67 -9.32 -21.57 -41.22
N ASP A 68 -8.05 -21.54 -41.64
CA ASP A 68 -6.74 -22.03 -41.10
C ASP A 68 -5.62 -20.93 -41.32
N SER A 69 -4.27 -21.06 -41.42
CA SER A 69 -3.31 -22.18 -41.62
C SER A 69 -1.85 -21.90 -41.14
N MET A 70 -0.82 -21.87 -42.01
CA MET A 70 0.63 -21.83 -41.70
C MET A 70 1.46 -21.08 -42.79
N THR A 71 2.73 -20.69 -42.51
CA THR A 71 3.95 -21.04 -43.32
C THR A 71 5.28 -20.44 -42.80
N VAL A 72 6.22 -21.32 -42.44
CA VAL A 72 7.70 -21.34 -42.62
C VAL A 72 8.56 -20.04 -42.59
N CYS A 73 9.26 -19.85 -41.46
CA CYS A 73 10.74 -19.80 -41.28
C CYS A 73 11.71 -19.22 -42.34
N LYS A 74 12.65 -18.36 -41.90
CA LYS A 74 14.09 -18.40 -42.28
C LYS A 74 14.99 -17.63 -41.30
N SER A 75 16.29 -17.95 -41.28
CA SER A 75 17.35 -17.37 -40.45
C SER A 75 18.46 -16.73 -41.31
N VAL A 76 19.44 -16.02 -40.72
CA VAL A 76 20.91 -16.10 -41.01
C VAL A 76 21.77 -15.01 -40.31
N SER A 77 22.89 -15.45 -39.73
CA SER A 77 24.19 -14.77 -39.39
C SER A 77 24.30 -13.39 -38.69
N SER A 78 25.03 -13.36 -37.58
CA SER A 78 25.98 -12.27 -37.21
C SER A 78 27.28 -12.38 -38.03
N PRO A 79 28.21 -11.41 -37.99
CA PRO A 79 29.42 -11.66 -37.18
C PRO A 79 30.19 -10.43 -36.60
N ASN A 80 31.22 -10.77 -35.81
CA ASN A 80 32.46 -10.05 -35.50
C ASN A 80 32.55 -9.07 -34.31
N VAL A 81 33.72 -9.19 -33.65
CA VAL A 81 34.21 -8.46 -32.47
C VAL A 81 35.71 -8.18 -32.70
N PRO A 82 36.21 -7.00 -32.31
CA PRO A 82 37.45 -6.92 -31.53
C PRO A 82 37.28 -5.99 -30.31
N GLY A 83 38.14 -6.02 -29.29
CA GLY A 83 39.30 -6.89 -29.06
C GLY A 83 40.42 -6.15 -28.32
N LEU A 84 40.62 -6.47 -27.03
CA LEU A 84 41.67 -5.99 -26.11
C LEU A 84 41.74 -4.47 -25.81
N CYS A 85 41.83 -4.15 -24.51
CA CYS A 85 43.07 -3.62 -23.95
C CYS A 85 43.11 -3.78 -22.42
N VAL A 86 44.31 -3.94 -21.85
CA VAL A 86 44.54 -4.12 -20.40
C VAL A 86 45.23 -2.87 -19.85
N GLY A 87 44.73 -2.34 -18.72
CA GLY A 87 45.36 -1.22 -18.02
C GLY A 87 45.30 -1.40 -16.51
N GLN A 88 46.44 -1.69 -15.88
CA GLN A 88 46.59 -1.59 -14.42
C GLN A 88 47.02 -0.17 -14.04
N SER A 89 46.40 0.41 -13.02
CA SER A 89 46.98 1.55 -12.31
C SER A 89 46.70 1.47 -10.80
N ARG A 90 47.71 1.86 -10.02
CA ARG A 90 47.68 2.01 -8.57
C ARG A 90 46.79 3.23 -8.23
N GLY A 91 46.11 3.34 -7.09
CA GLY A 91 46.35 2.68 -5.80
C GLY A 91 47.03 3.67 -4.84
N ILE A 92 46.22 4.41 -4.07
CA ILE A 92 46.65 5.38 -3.05
C ILE A 92 45.90 5.07 -1.75
N ARG A 93 46.57 5.18 -0.60
CA ARG A 93 45.98 4.97 0.74
C ARG A 93 45.85 6.29 1.51
N SER A 94 44.81 6.36 2.35
CA SER A 94 44.77 6.97 3.69
C SER A 94 45.44 8.33 3.95
N SER A 95 44.66 9.24 4.53
CA SER A 95 45.10 10.00 5.71
C SER A 95 44.09 9.80 6.85
N GLN A 96 44.59 9.47 8.04
CA GLN A 96 43.81 9.58 9.27
C GLN A 96 43.83 11.03 9.73
N CYS A 97 42.77 11.45 10.44
CA CYS A 97 42.89 12.55 11.39
C CYS A 97 42.03 12.25 12.62
N SER A 98 42.49 12.67 13.79
CA SER A 98 41.81 12.45 15.07
C SER A 98 42.15 13.62 15.97
N PHE A 99 41.19 14.14 16.74
CA PHE A 99 41.43 14.56 18.15
C PHE A 99 40.14 14.89 18.93
N MET A 100 40.12 14.37 20.17
CA MET A 100 39.54 14.86 21.43
C MET A 100 38.22 15.68 21.48
N LEU A 101 37.16 15.00 21.92
CA LEU A 101 36.51 15.11 23.25
C LEU A 101 36.39 16.48 23.99
N GLY A 102 35.14 16.75 24.41
CA GLY A 102 34.74 17.66 25.50
C GLY A 102 33.42 18.37 25.15
N SER A 103 32.42 18.55 26.02
CA SER A 103 32.09 18.03 27.37
C SER A 103 30.54 17.90 27.42
N GLY A 104 29.88 16.99 28.14
CA GLY A 104 29.95 16.80 29.60
C GLY A 104 28.67 17.31 30.27
N VAL A 105 27.50 16.76 29.93
CA VAL A 105 26.18 17.08 30.54
C VAL A 105 25.54 15.80 31.08
N MET A 106 24.91 15.86 32.25
CA MET A 106 24.47 14.68 33.02
C MET A 106 22.94 14.68 33.22
N PHE A 107 22.30 13.55 32.92
CA PHE A 107 20.89 13.27 33.23
C PHE A 107 20.76 12.04 34.14
N PRO A 108 19.75 11.97 35.03
CA PRO A 108 19.66 10.94 36.07
C PRO A 108 19.27 9.57 35.51
N ARG A 109 20.01 8.53 35.92
CA ARG A 109 19.65 7.12 35.63
C ARG A 109 18.48 6.67 36.52
N GLN A 110 17.40 6.22 35.90
CA GLN A 110 16.45 5.31 36.54
C GLN A 110 16.98 3.87 36.46
N SER A 111 16.90 3.11 37.54
CA SER A 111 17.38 1.73 37.61
C SER A 111 16.25 0.73 37.30
N ILE A 112 16.21 0.22 36.08
CA ILE A 112 15.30 -0.88 35.71
C ILE A 112 15.86 -2.19 36.29
N GLN A 113 15.13 -2.80 37.24
CA GLN A 113 15.44 -4.14 37.74
C GLN A 113 15.05 -5.19 36.70
N SER A 114 16.03 -5.89 36.12
CA SER A 114 15.80 -6.95 35.14
C SER A 114 15.40 -8.27 35.82
N ALA A 115 14.10 -8.47 36.01
CA ALA A 115 13.55 -9.74 36.47
C ALA A 115 13.82 -10.86 35.44
N ARG A 116 14.81 -11.73 35.71
CA ARG A 116 15.13 -12.88 34.87
C ARG A 116 14.07 -13.98 34.97
N VAL A 117 13.05 -13.92 34.13
CA VAL A 117 12.07 -15.00 33.98
C VAL A 117 12.68 -16.14 33.16
N THR A 118 13.09 -17.22 33.82
CA THR A 118 13.68 -18.40 33.16
C THR A 118 12.62 -19.33 32.57
N HIS A 119 12.14 -19.04 31.36
CA HIS A 119 11.29 -19.98 30.63
C HIS A 119 12.08 -21.18 30.10
N LYS A 120 11.69 -22.40 30.51
CA LYS A 120 12.19 -23.64 29.92
C LYS A 120 11.73 -23.73 28.46
N SER A 121 12.66 -23.64 27.52
CA SER A 121 12.39 -23.82 26.09
C SER A 121 11.89 -25.23 25.79
N LYS A 122 10.57 -25.38 25.57
CA LYS A 122 10.02 -26.51 24.82
C LYS A 122 10.27 -26.25 23.35
N LYS A 123 11.06 -27.11 22.69
CA LYS A 123 11.24 -27.09 21.24
C LYS A 123 9.88 -27.24 20.53
N ARG A 124 9.30 -26.13 20.09
CA ARG A 124 8.32 -26.12 18.99
C ARG A 124 9.11 -26.05 17.69
N GLY A 125 8.92 -27.02 16.81
CA GLY A 125 9.68 -27.10 15.56
C GLY A 125 9.22 -26.03 14.57
N GLY A 126 10.04 -25.01 14.35
CA GLY A 126 9.91 -24.17 13.16
C GLY A 126 10.10 -25.02 11.91
N ALA A 127 9.26 -24.83 10.89
CA ALA A 127 9.11 -25.75 9.77
C ALA A 127 10.20 -25.61 8.68
N LEU A 128 11.46 -25.44 9.07
CA LEU A 128 12.60 -25.26 8.17
C LEU A 128 13.72 -26.25 8.50
N ALA A 129 13.55 -27.47 7.99
CA ALA A 129 14.59 -28.49 7.85
C ALA A 129 14.75 -28.83 6.35
N ALA A 130 14.92 -27.79 5.53
CA ALA A 130 15.03 -27.87 4.07
C ALA A 130 16.37 -27.28 3.61
N THR A 131 17.46 -28.03 3.80
CA THR A 131 18.79 -27.66 3.31
C THR A 131 18.93 -27.95 1.80
N CYS A 132 18.18 -27.21 0.99
CA CYS A 132 18.36 -27.21 -0.46
C CYS A 132 19.58 -26.35 -0.84
N ARG A 133 20.29 -26.76 -1.91
CA ARG A 133 21.68 -26.33 -2.14
C ARG A 133 21.84 -25.04 -2.98
N TYR A 134 20.74 -24.54 -3.53
CA TYR A 134 20.58 -23.24 -4.20
C TYR A 134 19.15 -22.76 -3.98
N ASP A 135 18.96 -21.44 -3.91
CA ASP A 135 17.63 -20.85 -3.86
C ASP A 135 16.99 -20.74 -5.24
N LYS A 136 15.66 -20.86 -5.30
CA LYS A 136 14.85 -20.53 -6.48
C LYS A 136 13.47 -20.08 -6.01
N ILE A 137 13.01 -18.93 -6.49
CA ILE A 137 11.73 -18.31 -6.09
C ILE A 137 10.67 -18.62 -7.14
N LEU A 138 9.51 -19.15 -6.75
CA LEU A 138 8.29 -19.00 -7.55
C LEU A 138 7.60 -17.67 -7.20
N VAL A 139 7.27 -16.88 -8.21
CA VAL A 139 6.53 -15.62 -8.04
C VAL A 139 5.05 -15.90 -8.32
N ALA A 140 4.26 -16.03 -7.25
CA ALA A 140 2.85 -16.44 -7.30
C ALA A 140 1.88 -15.27 -7.60
N ASN A 141 2.26 -14.41 -8.55
CA ASN A 141 1.53 -13.19 -8.89
C ASN A 141 1.70 -12.84 -10.38
N ARG A 142 1.20 -11.68 -10.80
CA ARG A 142 1.25 -11.13 -12.16
C ARG A 142 1.59 -9.64 -12.14
N GLY A 143 1.61 -9.01 -13.31
CA GLY A 143 1.62 -7.55 -13.42
C GLY A 143 2.90 -6.91 -12.88
N GLU A 144 2.78 -5.68 -12.34
CA GLU A 144 3.94 -4.90 -11.90
C GLU A 144 4.69 -5.59 -10.75
N ILE A 145 3.96 -6.07 -9.73
CA ILE A 145 4.58 -6.68 -8.55
C ILE A 145 5.37 -7.94 -8.88
N ALA A 146 4.93 -8.72 -9.87
CA ALA A 146 5.72 -9.86 -10.34
C ALA A 146 7.02 -9.42 -11.04
N VAL A 147 7.00 -8.33 -11.83
CA VAL A 147 8.20 -7.72 -12.40
C VAL A 147 9.13 -7.16 -11.31
N ARG A 148 8.58 -6.43 -10.32
CA ARG A 148 9.28 -5.88 -9.15
C ARG A 148 10.03 -6.96 -8.36
N ILE A 149 9.40 -8.12 -8.13
CA ILE A 149 10.01 -9.26 -7.43
C ILE A 149 11.10 -9.93 -8.27
N ILE A 150 10.85 -10.17 -9.57
CA ILE A 150 11.83 -10.83 -10.45
C ILE A 150 13.12 -10.00 -10.54
N ARG A 151 13.03 -8.66 -10.63
CA ARG A 151 14.18 -7.75 -10.65
C ARG A 151 15.09 -7.92 -9.43
N THR A 152 14.57 -7.71 -8.21
CA THR A 152 15.38 -7.87 -6.99
C THR A 152 15.90 -9.30 -6.82
N ALA A 153 15.11 -10.32 -7.15
CA ALA A 153 15.59 -11.70 -7.12
C ALA A 153 16.79 -11.92 -8.07
N HIS A 154 16.74 -11.39 -9.29
CA HIS A 154 17.85 -11.42 -10.26
C HIS A 154 19.07 -10.62 -9.78
N GLU A 155 18.87 -9.45 -9.19
CA GLU A 155 19.93 -8.64 -8.58
C GLU A 155 20.60 -9.35 -7.37
N MET A 156 19.83 -10.14 -6.62
CA MET A 156 20.33 -11.05 -5.57
C MET A 156 20.96 -12.35 -6.14
N GLY A 157 20.94 -12.57 -7.46
CA GLY A 157 21.46 -13.78 -8.11
C GLY A 157 20.59 -15.03 -7.92
N ILE A 158 19.30 -14.86 -7.63
CA ILE A 158 18.33 -15.93 -7.37
C ILE A 158 17.43 -16.15 -8.61
N PRO A 159 17.41 -17.34 -9.22
CA PRO A 159 16.55 -17.62 -10.36
C PRO A 159 15.06 -17.65 -9.98
N CYS A 160 14.22 -17.22 -10.91
CA CYS A 160 12.79 -16.99 -10.75
C CYS A 160 11.93 -17.87 -11.66
N VAL A 161 10.75 -18.25 -11.16
CA VAL A 161 9.71 -18.94 -11.91
C VAL A 161 8.42 -18.12 -11.89
N ALA A 162 7.96 -17.68 -13.05
CA ALA A 162 6.67 -16.99 -13.19
C ALA A 162 5.50 -17.99 -13.30
N VAL A 163 4.36 -17.64 -12.73
CA VAL A 163 3.07 -18.29 -13.04
C VAL A 163 2.21 -17.38 -13.91
N TYR A 164 1.45 -17.97 -14.83
CA TYR A 164 0.58 -17.23 -15.72
C TYR A 164 -0.73 -17.93 -16.04
N SER A 165 -1.76 -17.16 -16.32
CA SER A 165 -3.02 -17.64 -16.90
C SER A 165 -2.92 -17.75 -18.44
N THR A 166 -3.85 -18.43 -19.09
CA THR A 166 -3.90 -18.52 -20.56
C THR A 166 -3.85 -17.16 -21.29
N ILE A 167 -4.37 -16.08 -20.69
CA ILE A 167 -4.34 -14.72 -21.26
C ILE A 167 -3.06 -13.93 -20.92
N ASP A 168 -2.42 -14.20 -19.77
CA ASP A 168 -1.17 -13.54 -19.35
C ASP A 168 0.10 -14.13 -19.99
N LYS A 169 -0.03 -15.10 -20.92
CA LYS A 169 1.09 -15.78 -21.59
C LYS A 169 2.18 -14.84 -22.12
N ASP A 170 1.80 -13.68 -22.63
CA ASP A 170 2.71 -12.68 -23.21
C ASP A 170 3.03 -11.50 -22.27
N ALA A 171 2.60 -11.54 -21.01
CA ALA A 171 2.85 -10.48 -20.03
C ALA A 171 4.35 -10.37 -19.67
N LEU A 172 4.79 -9.18 -19.25
CA LEU A 172 6.22 -8.91 -19.05
C LEU A 172 6.86 -9.78 -17.97
N HIS A 173 6.14 -10.12 -16.89
CA HIS A 173 6.67 -10.99 -15.83
C HIS A 173 6.96 -12.42 -16.32
N VAL A 174 6.20 -12.92 -17.30
CA VAL A 174 6.45 -14.22 -17.96
C VAL A 174 7.69 -14.19 -18.83
N LYS A 175 7.98 -13.03 -19.44
CA LYS A 175 9.14 -12.81 -20.32
C LYS A 175 10.44 -12.49 -19.58
N LEU A 176 10.36 -12.09 -18.31
CA LEU A 176 11.51 -11.77 -17.46
C LEU A 176 11.97 -12.93 -16.57
N ALA A 177 11.11 -13.87 -16.21
CA ALA A 177 11.50 -15.02 -15.39
C ALA A 177 12.31 -16.07 -16.18
N ASP A 178 13.22 -16.78 -15.49
CA ASP A 178 14.06 -17.83 -16.06
C ASP A 178 13.24 -19.04 -16.55
N GLU A 179 12.12 -19.32 -15.86
CA GLU A 179 11.15 -20.34 -16.25
C GLU A 179 9.72 -19.81 -16.05
N ALA A 180 8.75 -20.39 -16.78
CA ALA A 180 7.34 -20.07 -16.61
C ALA A 180 6.43 -21.30 -16.62
N VAL A 181 5.30 -21.22 -15.92
CA VAL A 181 4.27 -22.29 -15.86
C VAL A 181 2.87 -21.70 -16.01
N CYS A 182 2.09 -22.24 -16.96
CA CYS A 182 0.67 -21.95 -17.06
C CYS A 182 -0.08 -22.63 -15.91
N ILE A 183 -0.84 -21.87 -15.13
CA ILE A 183 -1.57 -22.36 -13.94
C ILE A 183 -3.09 -22.42 -14.13
N GLY A 184 -3.61 -22.09 -15.32
CA GLY A 184 -5.02 -22.25 -15.66
C GLY A 184 -5.58 -21.09 -16.50
N GLU A 185 -6.90 -20.97 -16.53
CA GLU A 185 -7.60 -20.04 -17.41
C GLU A 185 -7.60 -18.59 -16.92
N ALA A 186 -7.97 -17.66 -17.82
CA ALA A 186 -8.00 -16.22 -17.55
C ALA A 186 -8.71 -15.80 -16.24
N PRO A 187 -9.86 -16.36 -15.81
CA PRO A 187 -10.46 -16.00 -14.53
C PRO A 187 -9.53 -16.35 -13.35
N SER A 188 -9.30 -15.41 -12.43
CA SER A 188 -8.37 -15.63 -11.29
C SER A 188 -8.74 -16.82 -10.40
N ASN A 189 -10.03 -17.15 -10.29
CA ASN A 189 -10.55 -18.33 -9.58
C ASN A 189 -10.33 -19.66 -10.33
N GLN A 190 -9.79 -19.62 -11.55
CA GLN A 190 -9.39 -20.76 -12.38
C GLN A 190 -7.87 -20.78 -12.65
N SER A 191 -7.12 -19.80 -12.12
CA SER A 191 -5.66 -19.69 -12.23
C SER A 191 -5.02 -19.23 -10.91
N TYR A 192 -4.82 -17.93 -10.70
CA TYR A 192 -4.00 -17.37 -9.62
C TYR A 192 -4.46 -17.68 -8.18
N LEU A 193 -5.75 -17.99 -7.99
CA LEU A 193 -6.31 -18.41 -6.69
C LEU A 193 -6.34 -19.94 -6.51
N VAL A 194 -5.99 -20.71 -7.53
CA VAL A 194 -6.03 -22.19 -7.50
C VAL A 194 -4.75 -22.72 -6.86
N MET A 195 -4.74 -22.74 -5.52
CA MET A 195 -3.61 -23.16 -4.68
C MET A 195 -2.91 -24.45 -5.17
N PRO A 196 -3.61 -25.53 -5.56
CA PRO A 196 -2.96 -26.75 -6.06
C PRO A 196 -2.14 -26.53 -7.34
N ASN A 197 -2.58 -25.64 -8.23
CA ASN A 197 -1.90 -25.37 -9.51
C ASN A 197 -0.63 -24.55 -9.29
N VAL A 198 -0.70 -23.51 -8.44
CA VAL A 198 0.45 -22.68 -8.05
C VAL A 198 1.50 -23.53 -7.31
N LEU A 199 1.06 -24.40 -6.39
CA LEU A 199 1.95 -25.28 -5.64
C LEU A 199 2.58 -26.36 -6.53
N SER A 200 1.80 -26.94 -7.46
CA SER A 200 2.32 -27.89 -8.46
C SER A 200 3.35 -27.25 -9.39
N ALA A 201 3.17 -25.98 -9.77
CA ALA A 201 4.17 -25.22 -10.53
C ALA A 201 5.50 -25.13 -9.74
N ALA A 202 5.46 -24.72 -8.47
CA ALA A 202 6.64 -24.60 -7.62
C ALA A 202 7.39 -25.93 -7.45
N LEU A 203 6.65 -27.01 -7.19
CA LEU A 203 7.20 -28.36 -7.06
C LEU A 203 7.83 -28.85 -8.38
N SER A 204 7.14 -28.65 -9.51
CA SER A 204 7.63 -29.12 -10.83
C SER A 204 8.94 -28.46 -11.24
N ARG A 205 9.15 -27.18 -10.90
CA ARG A 205 10.38 -26.41 -11.22
C ARG A 205 11.41 -26.42 -10.08
N LYS A 206 11.12 -27.13 -8.99
CA LYS A 206 11.99 -27.31 -7.81
C LYS A 206 12.32 -25.99 -7.11
N CYS A 207 11.33 -25.10 -6.97
CA CYS A 207 11.48 -23.87 -6.21
C CYS A 207 11.64 -24.16 -4.71
N THR A 208 12.55 -23.46 -4.05
CA THR A 208 12.76 -23.55 -2.59
C THR A 208 11.95 -22.51 -1.83
N MET A 209 11.58 -21.41 -2.50
CA MET A 209 10.87 -20.28 -1.94
C MET A 209 9.67 -19.91 -2.81
N LEU A 210 8.69 -19.22 -2.24
CA LEU A 210 7.55 -18.66 -2.96
C LEU A 210 7.28 -17.23 -2.49
N HIS A 211 7.31 -16.27 -3.42
CA HIS A 211 6.94 -14.88 -3.17
C HIS A 211 5.50 -14.63 -3.65
N PRO A 212 4.58 -14.23 -2.76
CA PRO A 212 3.18 -14.03 -3.14
C PRO A 212 2.90 -12.66 -3.74
N GLY A 213 3.73 -11.65 -3.45
CA GLY A 213 3.43 -10.25 -3.81
C GLY A 213 2.27 -9.71 -2.96
N TYR A 214 1.33 -8.99 -3.58
CA TYR A 214 0.11 -8.53 -2.94
C TYR A 214 -1.17 -9.11 -3.56
N GLY A 215 -2.26 -9.16 -2.81
CA GLY A 215 -3.50 -9.79 -3.25
C GLY A 215 -3.38 -11.30 -3.49
N PHE A 216 -4.26 -11.85 -4.31
CA PHE A 216 -4.37 -13.29 -4.63
C PHE A 216 -4.28 -14.22 -3.41
N LEU A 217 -3.11 -14.84 -3.18
CA LEU A 217 -2.86 -15.80 -2.11
C LEU A 217 -1.93 -15.26 -1.00
N ALA A 218 -1.53 -13.98 -1.06
CA ALA A 218 -0.58 -13.37 -0.14
C ALA A 218 -1.03 -13.39 1.33
N GLU A 219 -2.34 -13.22 1.55
CA GLU A 219 -2.95 -13.18 2.89
C GLU A 219 -3.79 -14.44 3.14
N ASN A 220 -3.41 -15.58 2.53
CA ASN A 220 -4.12 -16.84 2.66
C ASN A 220 -3.36 -17.82 3.58
N ALA A 221 -3.75 -17.87 4.86
CA ALA A 221 -3.11 -18.73 5.86
C ALA A 221 -3.04 -20.22 5.45
N THR A 222 -4.10 -20.76 4.84
CA THR A 222 -4.13 -22.15 4.35
C THR A 222 -3.06 -22.41 3.29
N PHE A 223 -2.86 -21.48 2.35
CA PHE A 223 -1.82 -21.59 1.34
C PHE A 223 -0.40 -21.54 1.92
N VAL A 224 -0.17 -20.74 2.96
CA VAL A 224 1.10 -20.73 3.70
C VAL A 224 1.35 -22.08 4.39
N GLU A 225 0.31 -22.72 4.93
CA GLU A 225 0.43 -24.06 5.51
C GLU A 225 0.69 -25.15 4.46
N MET A 226 0.07 -25.07 3.29
CA MET A 226 0.39 -25.97 2.17
C MET A 226 1.84 -25.80 1.69
N CYS A 227 2.34 -24.55 1.57
CA CYS A 227 3.75 -24.29 1.25
C CYS A 227 4.67 -24.92 2.31
N ARG A 228 4.35 -24.72 3.59
CA ARG A 228 5.07 -25.25 4.76
C ARG A 228 5.16 -26.78 4.75
N GLU A 229 4.06 -27.47 4.48
CA GLU A 229 4.01 -28.95 4.39
C GLU A 229 4.85 -29.48 3.23
N HIS A 230 4.81 -28.79 2.08
CA HIS A 230 5.61 -29.09 0.90
C HIS A 230 7.06 -28.57 0.97
N ARG A 231 7.50 -28.03 2.12
CA ARG A 231 8.85 -27.49 2.39
C ARG A 231 9.27 -26.33 1.48
N ILE A 232 8.29 -25.61 0.93
CA ILE A 232 8.49 -24.37 0.18
C ILE A 232 8.42 -23.21 1.16
N ASN A 233 9.47 -22.40 1.20
CA ASN A 233 9.60 -21.28 2.13
C ASN A 233 8.78 -20.09 1.64
N PHE A 234 7.64 -19.83 2.29
CA PHE A 234 6.76 -18.70 1.95
C PHE A 234 7.43 -17.38 2.36
N ILE A 235 7.56 -16.44 1.41
CA ILE A 235 8.17 -15.13 1.63
C ILE A 235 7.08 -14.17 2.13
N GLY A 236 6.84 -14.22 3.43
CA GLY A 236 5.79 -13.48 4.12
C GLY A 236 5.62 -13.96 5.57
N PRO A 237 4.56 -13.51 6.26
CA PRO A 237 4.33 -13.88 7.65
C PRO A 237 3.88 -15.32 7.84
N ASN A 238 3.89 -15.75 9.11
CA ASN A 238 3.38 -17.06 9.51
C ASN A 238 1.82 -17.09 9.40
N PRO A 239 1.20 -18.28 9.22
CA PRO A 239 -0.24 -18.39 8.96
C PRO A 239 -1.11 -17.94 10.14
N ASP A 240 -0.57 -17.95 11.36
CA ASP A 240 -1.33 -17.56 12.56
C ASP A 240 -1.41 -16.04 12.68
N SER A 241 -0.33 -15.30 12.37
CA SER A 241 -0.38 -13.83 12.21
C SER A 241 -1.40 -13.40 11.14
N ILE A 242 -1.47 -14.12 10.01
CA ILE A 242 -2.48 -13.87 8.96
C ILE A 242 -3.90 -14.09 9.50
N ARG A 243 -4.15 -15.17 10.25
CA ARG A 243 -5.45 -15.44 10.89
C ARG A 243 -5.82 -14.34 11.91
N THR A 244 -4.89 -13.98 12.79
CA THR A 244 -5.10 -13.01 13.87
C THR A 244 -5.39 -11.61 13.35
N MET A 245 -4.81 -11.20 12.21
CA MET A 245 -5.06 -9.90 11.59
C MET A 245 -6.21 -9.89 10.58
N GLY A 246 -6.50 -11.03 9.93
CA GLY A 246 -7.59 -11.16 8.96
C GLY A 246 -9.00 -11.15 9.58
N ASP A 247 -9.15 -11.58 10.83
CA ASP A 247 -10.39 -11.39 11.59
C ASP A 247 -10.37 -10.05 12.36
N LYS A 248 -11.30 -9.15 12.04
CA LYS A 248 -11.29 -7.78 12.57
C LYS A 248 -11.53 -7.69 14.08
N ALA A 249 -12.29 -8.62 14.66
CA ALA A 249 -12.50 -8.68 16.11
C ALA A 249 -11.22 -9.12 16.83
N THR A 250 -10.64 -10.25 16.40
CA THR A 250 -9.38 -10.79 16.93
C THR A 250 -8.21 -9.81 16.74
N ALA A 251 -8.16 -9.09 15.61
CA ALA A 251 -7.15 -8.07 15.35
C ALA A 251 -7.26 -6.91 16.35
N ARG A 252 -8.46 -6.33 16.49
CA ARG A 252 -8.74 -5.23 17.42
C ARG A 252 -8.42 -5.62 18.87
N ASP A 253 -8.87 -6.78 19.31
CA ASP A 253 -8.64 -7.29 20.66
C ASP A 253 -7.18 -7.65 20.93
N THR A 254 -6.41 -8.01 19.90
CA THR A 254 -4.95 -8.20 19.98
C THR A 254 -4.23 -6.84 20.10
N MET A 255 -4.64 -5.84 19.32
CA MET A 255 -4.09 -4.49 19.37
C MET A 255 -4.32 -3.80 20.72
N LYS A 256 -5.54 -3.92 21.29
CA LYS A 256 -5.82 -3.48 22.67
C LYS A 256 -4.83 -4.09 23.68
N LYS A 257 -4.55 -5.39 23.59
CA LYS A 257 -3.61 -6.12 24.48
C LYS A 257 -2.15 -5.73 24.23
N ALA A 258 -1.81 -5.27 23.03
CA ALA A 258 -0.50 -4.73 22.68
C ALA A 258 -0.29 -3.27 23.11
N GLY A 259 -1.31 -2.61 23.68
CA GLY A 259 -1.28 -1.17 24.00
C GLY A 259 -1.40 -0.26 22.78
N VAL A 260 -1.77 -0.79 21.62
CA VAL A 260 -1.97 -0.05 20.38
C VAL A 260 -3.37 0.57 20.41
N PRO A 261 -3.52 1.90 20.24
CA PRO A 261 -4.82 2.56 20.21
C PRO A 261 -5.74 1.96 19.14
N THR A 262 -6.95 1.56 19.54
CA THR A 262 -8.02 1.10 18.62
C THR A 262 -9.18 2.06 18.66
N VAL A 263 -10.02 2.09 17.60
CA VAL A 263 -11.24 2.90 17.58
C VAL A 263 -12.09 2.62 18.84
N PRO A 264 -12.45 3.64 19.64
CA PRO A 264 -13.28 3.46 20.83
C PRO A 264 -14.64 2.86 20.45
N GLY A 265 -15.13 1.90 21.22
CA GLY A 265 -16.30 1.09 20.85
C GLY A 265 -16.65 0.04 21.89
N SER A 266 -17.78 -0.65 21.71
CA SER A 266 -18.26 -1.65 22.67
C SER A 266 -17.40 -2.92 22.69
N GLU A 267 -17.21 -3.47 23.88
CA GLU A 267 -16.54 -4.76 24.13
C GLU A 267 -17.49 -5.94 23.80
N GLY A 268 -17.95 -5.96 22.56
CA GLY A 268 -18.95 -6.91 22.06
C GLY A 268 -20.28 -6.22 21.70
N LEU A 269 -21.38 -6.96 21.83
CA LEU A 269 -22.72 -6.54 21.44
C LEU A 269 -23.45 -5.86 22.60
N LEU A 270 -24.16 -4.78 22.29
CA LEU A 270 -24.99 -4.05 23.24
C LEU A 270 -26.21 -4.88 23.67
N GLN A 271 -26.31 -5.15 24.97
CA GLN A 271 -27.41 -5.87 25.58
C GLN A 271 -28.61 -4.96 25.80
N THR A 272 -28.41 -3.71 26.25
CA THR A 272 -29.52 -2.77 26.55
C THR A 272 -29.34 -1.39 25.92
N THR A 273 -30.44 -0.63 25.85
CA THR A 273 -30.44 0.76 25.33
C THR A 273 -29.66 1.69 26.26
N GLU A 274 -29.73 1.45 27.57
CA GLU A 274 -29.13 2.27 28.63
C GLU A 274 -27.60 2.06 28.69
N GLU A 275 -27.14 0.84 28.41
CA GLU A 275 -25.74 0.55 28.12
C GLU A 275 -25.27 1.31 26.87
N ALA A 276 -26.04 1.23 25.78
CA ALA A 276 -25.71 1.89 24.52
C ALA A 276 -25.61 3.41 24.64
N ILE A 277 -26.53 4.07 25.37
CA ILE A 277 -26.52 5.52 25.60
C ILE A 277 -25.26 5.91 26.38
N ARG A 278 -25.01 5.31 27.56
CA ARG A 278 -23.85 5.64 28.39
C ARG A 278 -22.53 5.50 27.64
N LEU A 279 -22.40 4.45 26.82
CA LEU A 279 -21.20 4.23 26.03
C LEU A 279 -21.09 5.22 24.85
N ALA A 280 -22.19 5.60 24.22
CA ALA A 280 -22.18 6.65 23.19
C ALA A 280 -21.79 8.02 23.78
N ASP A 281 -22.19 8.31 25.01
CA ASP A 281 -21.78 9.52 25.75
C ASP A 281 -20.30 9.47 26.16
N GLU A 282 -19.78 8.31 26.58
CA GLU A 282 -18.37 8.08 26.95
C GLU A 282 -17.42 8.17 25.74
N ILE A 283 -17.79 7.55 24.61
CA ILE A 283 -17.10 7.68 23.31
C ILE A 283 -17.23 9.13 22.77
N GLY A 284 -18.31 9.79 23.16
CA GLY A 284 -18.79 11.05 22.61
C GLY A 284 -19.28 10.90 21.16
N TYR A 285 -20.17 11.79 20.75
CA TYR A 285 -20.65 11.83 19.37
C TYR A 285 -19.59 12.44 18.41
N PRO A 286 -19.68 12.21 17.09
CA PRO A 286 -20.57 11.23 16.43
C PRO A 286 -20.13 9.78 16.67
N VAL A 287 -21.11 8.86 16.65
CA VAL A 287 -20.90 7.40 16.79
C VAL A 287 -21.53 6.62 15.65
N MET A 288 -20.91 5.51 15.27
CA MET A 288 -21.42 4.58 14.27
C MET A 288 -21.98 3.34 14.98
N ILE A 289 -23.28 3.12 14.83
CA ILE A 289 -23.97 1.88 15.21
C ILE A 289 -23.77 0.89 14.07
N LYS A 290 -23.31 -0.33 14.36
CA LYS A 290 -23.03 -1.38 13.37
C LYS A 290 -23.69 -2.71 13.77
N ALA A 291 -24.34 -3.37 12.82
CA ALA A 291 -24.90 -4.71 13.00
C ALA A 291 -23.82 -5.81 12.91
N THR A 292 -23.96 -6.87 13.72
CA THR A 292 -22.99 -7.99 13.77
C THR A 292 -22.75 -8.66 12.40
N ALA A 293 -23.77 -8.70 11.55
CA ALA A 293 -23.74 -9.33 10.22
C ALA A 293 -23.76 -8.32 9.06
N GLY A 294 -23.53 -7.02 9.34
CA GLY A 294 -23.66 -5.92 8.37
C GLY A 294 -22.55 -5.88 7.30
N GLY A 295 -22.75 -6.60 6.19
CA GLY A 295 -21.88 -6.52 5.02
C GLY A 295 -22.24 -5.38 4.05
N GLY A 296 -21.23 -4.78 3.41
CA GLY A 296 -21.42 -3.94 2.21
C GLY A 296 -22.24 -2.65 2.41
N GLY A 297 -22.16 -2.03 3.60
CA GLY A 297 -22.85 -0.77 3.90
C GLY A 297 -24.25 -0.93 4.52
N ARG A 298 -24.79 -2.15 4.56
CA ARG A 298 -26.08 -2.44 5.22
C ARG A 298 -25.90 -2.68 6.72
N GLY A 299 -26.93 -2.40 7.51
CA GLY A 299 -26.91 -2.55 8.96
C GLY A 299 -26.02 -1.54 9.70
N MET A 300 -25.74 -0.38 9.10
CA MET A 300 -24.99 0.71 9.76
C MET A 300 -25.84 1.98 9.90
N ARG A 301 -25.65 2.74 10.98
CA ARG A 301 -26.25 4.07 11.21
C ARG A 301 -25.25 5.00 11.91
N LEU A 302 -25.04 6.17 11.33
CA LEU A 302 -24.30 7.27 11.93
C LEU A 302 -25.26 8.09 12.79
N ALA A 303 -25.05 8.12 14.11
CA ALA A 303 -25.68 9.09 15.01
C ALA A 303 -24.71 10.25 15.25
N LYS A 304 -25.13 11.46 14.90
CA LYS A 304 -24.33 12.68 15.03
C LYS A 304 -24.53 13.38 16.35
N GLU A 305 -25.74 13.29 16.91
CA GLU A 305 -26.15 13.95 18.15
C GLU A 305 -26.91 12.97 19.06
N PRO A 306 -26.98 13.20 20.39
CA PRO A 306 -27.65 12.29 21.33
C PRO A 306 -29.13 12.06 21.04
N GLU A 307 -29.86 13.08 20.56
CA GLU A 307 -31.32 13.06 20.41
C GLU A 307 -31.79 12.08 19.32
N GLU A 308 -30.96 11.79 18.32
CA GLU A 308 -31.27 10.79 17.29
C GLU A 308 -30.76 9.38 17.62
N PHE A 309 -29.88 9.23 18.60
CA PHE A 309 -29.18 7.98 18.89
C PHE A 309 -30.12 6.79 19.14
N VAL A 310 -31.07 6.92 20.08
CA VAL A 310 -31.99 5.83 20.45
C VAL A 310 -32.86 5.37 19.27
N LYS A 311 -33.31 6.33 18.44
CA LYS A 311 -34.09 6.08 17.23
C LYS A 311 -33.26 5.33 16.19
N LEU A 312 -32.01 5.75 15.97
CA LEU A 312 -31.10 5.09 15.02
C LEU A 312 -30.66 3.71 15.50
N LEU A 313 -30.48 3.52 16.81
CA LEU A 313 -30.18 2.23 17.43
C LEU A 313 -31.31 1.22 17.21
N GLN A 314 -32.56 1.62 17.48
CA GLN A 314 -33.75 0.79 17.23
C GLN A 314 -33.88 0.44 15.73
N GLN A 315 -33.65 1.40 14.84
CA GLN A 315 -33.63 1.13 13.39
C GLN A 315 -32.53 0.14 12.98
N ALA A 316 -31.31 0.27 13.51
CA ALA A 316 -30.21 -0.64 13.22
C ALA A 316 -30.50 -2.06 13.71
N LYS A 317 -31.00 -2.22 14.94
CA LYS A 317 -31.47 -3.51 15.48
C LYS A 317 -32.56 -4.14 14.61
N SER A 318 -33.53 -3.34 14.16
CA SER A 318 -34.65 -3.81 13.33
C SER A 318 -34.20 -4.25 11.93
N GLU A 319 -33.27 -3.50 11.30
CA GLU A 319 -32.68 -3.89 10.00
C GLU A 319 -31.83 -5.16 10.15
N ALA A 320 -31.04 -5.28 11.21
CA ALA A 320 -30.22 -6.46 11.49
C ALA A 320 -31.07 -7.72 11.69
N ALA A 321 -32.13 -7.63 12.50
CA ALA A 321 -33.10 -8.71 12.71
C ALA A 321 -33.78 -9.13 11.41
N ALA A 322 -34.24 -8.17 10.59
CA ALA A 322 -34.94 -8.45 9.34
C ALA A 322 -34.03 -9.00 8.23
N ALA A 323 -32.76 -8.59 8.17
CA ALA A 323 -31.82 -9.02 7.14
C ALA A 323 -31.03 -10.29 7.48
N PHE A 324 -30.79 -10.55 8.77
CA PHE A 324 -29.85 -11.59 9.22
C PHE A 324 -30.39 -12.48 10.36
N GLY A 325 -31.62 -12.26 10.85
CA GLY A 325 -32.21 -13.04 11.94
C GLY A 325 -31.59 -12.76 13.33
N ASN A 326 -30.83 -11.68 13.48
CA ASN A 326 -30.09 -11.33 14.69
C ASN A 326 -30.10 -9.81 14.86
N ASP A 327 -30.62 -9.28 15.98
CA ASP A 327 -30.70 -7.85 16.27
C ASP A 327 -29.39 -7.27 16.85
N GLY A 328 -28.36 -8.09 17.03
CA GLY A 328 -27.08 -7.72 17.61
C GLY A 328 -26.42 -6.53 16.90
N VAL A 329 -26.09 -5.51 17.70
CA VAL A 329 -25.39 -4.31 17.27
C VAL A 329 -24.26 -3.96 18.25
N TYR A 330 -23.24 -3.27 17.74
CA TYR A 330 -22.11 -2.72 18.50
C TYR A 330 -21.92 -1.25 18.13
N LEU A 331 -21.21 -0.50 18.98
CA LEU A 331 -20.83 0.90 18.73
C LEU A 331 -19.34 1.01 18.42
N GLU A 332 -19.00 1.93 17.53
CA GLU A 332 -17.65 2.47 17.38
C GLU A 332 -17.69 3.98 17.16
N LYS A 333 -16.65 4.70 17.57
CA LYS A 333 -16.48 6.14 17.28
C LYS A 333 -16.52 6.35 15.77
N TYR A 334 -17.32 7.32 15.31
CA TYR A 334 -17.19 7.77 13.93
C TYR A 334 -16.08 8.80 13.82
N ILE A 335 -14.93 8.40 13.28
CA ILE A 335 -13.85 9.35 13.00
C ILE A 335 -14.29 10.22 11.81
N GLN A 336 -14.38 11.53 12.03
CA GLN A 336 -14.71 12.51 11.00
C GLN A 336 -13.45 12.88 10.22
N ASN A 337 -13.59 13.02 8.89
CA ASN A 337 -12.52 13.43 7.97
C ASN A 337 -11.15 12.76 8.22
N PRO A 338 -11.07 11.44 8.50
CA PRO A 338 -9.83 10.82 8.92
C PRO A 338 -8.78 10.89 7.82
N ARG A 339 -7.54 11.15 8.20
CA ARG A 339 -6.40 10.77 7.36
C ARG A 339 -6.16 9.28 7.50
N HIS A 340 -5.93 8.61 6.38
CA HIS A 340 -5.45 7.22 6.38
C HIS A 340 -3.92 7.28 6.43
N ILE A 341 -3.35 7.03 7.60
CA ILE A 341 -1.90 6.99 7.84
C ILE A 341 -1.50 5.55 8.07
N GLU A 342 -0.45 5.07 7.41
CA GLU A 342 -0.02 3.68 7.54
C GLU A 342 1.49 3.55 7.74
N PHE A 343 1.92 2.61 8.57
CA PHE A 343 3.34 2.42 8.93
C PHE A 343 3.88 1.13 8.34
N GLN A 344 4.94 1.25 7.53
CA GLN A 344 5.63 0.11 6.95
C GLN A 344 6.50 -0.54 8.01
N VAL A 345 6.24 -1.81 8.35
CA VAL A 345 7.03 -2.59 9.32
C VAL A 345 7.73 -3.78 8.66
N LEU A 346 8.86 -4.16 9.26
CA LEU A 346 9.62 -5.38 8.95
C LEU A 346 10.01 -6.04 10.26
N ALA A 347 9.77 -7.34 10.38
CA ALA A 347 10.11 -8.12 11.56
C ALA A 347 10.82 -9.43 11.20
N ASP A 348 11.77 -9.88 12.02
CA ASP A 348 12.48 -11.14 11.83
C ASP A 348 12.07 -12.23 12.82
N ARG A 349 12.46 -13.47 12.50
CA ARG A 349 12.23 -14.67 13.34
C ARG A 349 12.99 -14.67 14.69
N TYR A 350 13.77 -13.63 14.97
CA TYR A 350 14.53 -13.45 16.21
C TYR A 350 13.88 -12.41 17.13
N ASN A 351 12.65 -11.97 16.80
CA ASN A 351 11.87 -10.96 17.54
C ASN A 351 12.49 -9.55 17.48
N ASN A 352 13.23 -9.24 16.41
CA ASN A 352 13.54 -7.85 16.06
C ASN A 352 12.45 -7.32 15.12
N ALA A 353 12.02 -6.07 15.31
CA ALA A 353 11.08 -5.39 14.42
C ALA A 353 11.40 -3.89 14.34
N ILE A 354 11.26 -3.31 13.15
CA ILE A 354 11.50 -1.89 12.84
C ILE A 354 10.41 -1.34 11.90
N HIS A 355 10.30 -0.02 11.81
CA HIS A 355 9.45 0.67 10.84
C HIS A 355 10.23 1.60 9.91
N PHE A 356 9.76 1.77 8.67
CA PHE A 356 10.36 2.63 7.63
C PHE A 356 9.66 3.99 7.50
N GLY A 357 9.22 4.54 8.62
CA GLY A 357 8.28 5.67 8.64
C GLY A 357 6.88 5.28 8.15
N GLU A 358 6.14 6.29 7.71
CA GLU A 358 4.74 6.20 7.29
C GLU A 358 4.49 6.60 5.83
N ARG A 359 3.27 6.30 5.37
CA ARG A 359 2.64 6.88 4.19
C ARG A 359 1.31 7.53 4.57
N ASP A 360 0.92 8.57 3.83
CA ASP A 360 -0.43 9.11 3.82
C ASP A 360 -1.17 8.57 2.58
N CYS A 361 -2.22 7.81 2.83
CA CYS A 361 -3.04 7.13 1.83
C CYS A 361 -4.47 7.68 1.82
N SER A 362 -4.66 8.94 2.20
CA SER A 362 -5.98 9.58 2.34
C SER A 362 -6.66 9.89 1.00
N ILE A 363 -5.89 10.02 -0.09
CA ILE A 363 -6.45 10.32 -1.42
C ILE A 363 -7.02 9.04 -2.04
N GLN A 364 -8.30 8.81 -1.75
CA GLN A 364 -9.04 7.62 -2.11
C GLN A 364 -10.29 7.92 -2.95
N ARG A 365 -10.68 6.97 -3.80
CA ARG A 365 -11.91 6.98 -4.58
C ARG A 365 -12.67 5.69 -4.34
N ARG A 366 -13.86 5.75 -3.72
CA ARG A 366 -14.65 4.56 -3.31
C ARG A 366 -13.82 3.57 -2.46
N ASN A 367 -13.06 4.11 -1.50
CA ASN A 367 -12.17 3.36 -0.60
C ASN A 367 -11.02 2.60 -1.29
N GLN A 368 -10.71 2.93 -2.55
CA GLN A 368 -9.47 2.52 -3.23
C GLN A 368 -8.48 3.69 -3.18
N LYS A 369 -7.26 3.44 -2.71
CA LYS A 369 -6.15 4.40 -2.74
C LYS A 369 -5.75 4.69 -4.21
N LEU A 370 -5.37 5.93 -4.52
CA LEU A 370 -5.04 6.39 -5.87
C LEU A 370 -3.73 7.19 -5.97
N LEU A 371 -3.40 7.91 -4.90
CA LEU A 371 -2.18 8.67 -4.72
C LEU A 371 -1.76 8.51 -3.25
N GLU A 372 -0.48 8.22 -3.04
CA GLU A 372 0.10 7.86 -1.76
C GLU A 372 1.40 8.65 -1.55
N GLU A 373 1.51 9.41 -0.46
CA GLU A 373 2.66 10.30 -0.20
C GLU A 373 3.47 9.86 1.03
N ALA A 374 4.79 10.01 1.00
CA ALA A 374 5.69 9.61 2.09
C ALA A 374 6.85 10.61 2.27
N PRO A 375 7.19 11.04 3.50
CA PRO A 375 6.41 10.88 4.74
C PRO A 375 5.14 11.74 4.70
N SER A 376 4.17 11.46 5.60
CA SER A 376 2.92 12.21 5.68
C SER A 376 3.18 13.67 6.13
N PRO A 377 2.62 14.68 5.42
CA PRO A 377 2.72 16.08 5.83
C PRO A 377 1.88 16.38 7.08
N ALA A 378 1.03 15.46 7.55
CA ALA A 378 0.22 15.63 8.75
C ALA A 378 0.95 15.26 10.06
N LEU A 379 2.05 14.53 9.99
CA LEU A 379 2.72 13.97 11.17
C LEU A 379 3.88 14.84 11.67
N THR A 380 3.79 15.31 12.92
CA THR A 380 4.94 15.86 13.65
C THR A 380 5.95 14.75 13.96
N PRO A 381 7.22 15.06 14.30
CA PRO A 381 8.20 14.05 14.72
C PRO A 381 7.74 13.20 15.91
N GLU A 382 7.03 13.81 16.87
CA GLU A 382 6.55 13.18 18.10
C GLU A 382 5.39 12.22 17.80
N LEU A 383 4.41 12.66 17.00
CA LEU A 383 3.30 11.82 16.55
C LEU A 383 3.79 10.66 15.68
N ARG A 384 4.73 10.94 14.76
CA ARG A 384 5.39 9.92 13.93
C ARG A 384 6.09 8.87 14.77
N LYS A 385 6.79 9.27 15.84
CA LYS A 385 7.41 8.31 16.75
C LYS A 385 6.34 7.50 17.50
N ALA A 386 5.30 8.13 18.04
CA ALA A 386 4.25 7.44 18.79
C ALA A 386 3.49 6.41 17.94
N MET A 387 3.20 6.74 16.68
CA MET A 387 2.57 5.80 15.74
C MET A 387 3.53 4.72 15.24
N GLY A 388 4.81 5.02 15.04
CA GLY A 388 5.85 4.05 14.70
C GLY A 388 6.13 3.04 15.82
N ASP A 389 6.25 3.52 17.06
CA ASP A 389 6.35 2.68 18.27
C ASP A 389 5.12 1.74 18.36
N ALA A 390 3.92 2.25 18.10
CA ALA A 390 2.68 1.46 18.10
C ALA A 390 2.64 0.42 16.95
N ALA A 391 3.13 0.75 15.75
CA ALA A 391 3.22 -0.19 14.63
C ALA A 391 4.23 -1.32 14.88
N VAL A 392 5.36 -1.01 15.51
CA VAL A 392 6.35 -2.01 15.93
C VAL A 392 5.79 -2.89 17.07
N ALA A 393 5.05 -2.31 18.01
CA ALA A 393 4.35 -3.06 19.06
C ALA A 393 3.28 -4.01 18.47
N ALA A 394 2.50 -3.54 17.50
CA ALA A 394 1.52 -4.34 16.76
C ALA A 394 2.16 -5.58 16.14
N ALA A 395 3.18 -5.39 15.31
CA ALA A 395 3.91 -6.49 14.64
C ALA A 395 4.55 -7.46 15.64
N THR A 396 5.15 -6.94 16.71
CA THR A 396 5.80 -7.76 17.75
C THR A 396 4.77 -8.61 18.52
N SER A 397 3.58 -8.07 18.81
CA SER A 397 2.55 -8.75 19.61
C SER A 397 2.05 -10.08 19.00
N ILE A 398 2.11 -10.20 17.67
CA ILE A 398 1.68 -11.38 16.91
C ILE A 398 2.84 -12.25 16.39
N GLY A 399 4.08 -11.95 16.78
CA GLY A 399 5.27 -12.64 16.27
C GLY A 399 5.38 -12.55 14.75
N TYR A 400 5.12 -11.35 14.19
CA TYR A 400 5.13 -11.11 12.75
C TYR A 400 6.50 -11.41 12.13
N ILE A 401 6.53 -11.79 10.85
CA ILE A 401 7.76 -12.10 10.10
C ILE A 401 7.64 -11.54 8.68
N GLY A 402 8.71 -10.94 8.17
CA GLY A 402 8.76 -10.29 6.85
C GLY A 402 8.19 -8.87 6.90
N VAL A 403 7.88 -8.32 5.72
CA VAL A 403 7.28 -6.99 5.56
C VAL A 403 5.76 -7.05 5.73
N GLY A 404 5.19 -6.04 6.37
CA GLY A 404 3.76 -5.81 6.53
C GLY A 404 3.49 -4.33 6.80
N THR A 405 2.22 -3.94 6.79
CA THR A 405 1.82 -2.55 7.07
C THR A 405 0.72 -2.48 8.11
N VAL A 406 0.87 -1.57 9.08
CA VAL A 406 -0.16 -1.28 10.09
C VAL A 406 -0.90 -0.01 9.66
N GLU A 407 -2.19 -0.14 9.35
CA GLU A 407 -3.05 0.95 8.88
C GLU A 407 -3.78 1.63 10.06
N PHE A 408 -3.78 2.97 10.09
CA PHE A 408 -4.42 3.78 11.12
C PHE A 408 -5.34 4.85 10.50
N LEU A 409 -6.41 5.18 11.23
CA LEU A 409 -7.18 6.41 11.06
C LEU A 409 -6.61 7.46 12.01
N LEU A 410 -6.17 8.60 11.48
CA LEU A 410 -5.76 9.79 12.23
C LEU A 410 -6.87 10.84 12.18
N ASP A 411 -7.29 11.37 13.33
CA ASP A 411 -8.31 12.41 13.42
C ASP A 411 -7.74 13.84 13.38
N GLU A 412 -8.62 14.83 13.20
CA GLU A 412 -8.28 16.26 13.13
C GLU A 412 -7.63 16.82 14.42
N ARG A 413 -7.65 16.06 15.53
CA ARG A 413 -7.06 16.43 16.82
C ARG A 413 -5.70 15.77 17.08
N GLY A 414 -5.23 14.93 16.14
CA GLY A 414 -3.97 14.20 16.26
C GLY A 414 -4.07 12.87 17.01
N ALA A 415 -5.27 12.41 17.36
CA ALA A 415 -5.46 11.07 17.93
C ALA A 415 -5.58 10.04 16.80
N PHE A 416 -4.91 8.90 16.97
CA PHE A 416 -4.83 7.85 15.97
C PHE A 416 -5.40 6.52 16.47
N TYR A 417 -5.93 5.72 15.55
CA TYR A 417 -6.66 4.50 15.86
C TYR A 417 -6.35 3.42 14.82
N PHE A 418 -5.91 2.25 15.26
CA PHE A 418 -5.69 1.07 14.40
C PHE A 418 -6.96 0.70 13.64
N MET A 419 -6.80 0.45 12.34
CA MET A 419 -7.88 0.07 11.42
C MET A 419 -7.74 -1.39 10.97
N GLU A 420 -6.58 -1.76 10.43
CA GLU A 420 -6.22 -3.13 10.05
C GLU A 420 -4.69 -3.29 9.89
N MET A 421 -4.22 -4.52 9.68
CA MET A 421 -2.83 -4.79 9.29
C MET A 421 -2.82 -5.58 7.98
N ASN A 422 -2.21 -5.00 6.95
CA ASN A 422 -1.94 -5.68 5.69
C ASN A 422 -0.75 -6.63 5.89
N THR A 423 -0.99 -7.94 5.81
CA THR A 423 -0.05 -9.00 6.18
C THR A 423 0.90 -9.41 5.04
N ARG A 424 1.38 -8.39 4.31
CA ARG A 424 2.13 -8.51 3.05
C ARG A 424 2.75 -7.17 2.68
N ILE A 425 3.51 -7.15 1.58
CA ILE A 425 3.83 -5.92 0.85
C ILE A 425 2.53 -5.26 0.32
N GLN A 426 2.58 -3.96 0.07
CA GLN A 426 1.52 -3.17 -0.56
C GLN A 426 1.94 -2.70 -1.95
N VAL A 427 1.03 -2.04 -2.67
CA VAL A 427 1.33 -1.50 -4.01
C VAL A 427 2.27 -0.31 -3.86
N GLU A 428 1.87 0.60 -2.97
CA GLU A 428 2.46 1.84 -2.50
C GLU A 428 3.76 1.71 -1.67
N HIS A 429 4.45 0.56 -1.74
CA HIS A 429 5.76 0.42 -1.10
C HIS A 429 6.89 1.30 -1.69
N PRO A 430 6.92 1.65 -3.00
CA PRO A 430 8.01 2.42 -3.61
C PRO A 430 8.32 3.76 -2.95
N VAL A 431 7.33 4.57 -2.59
CA VAL A 431 7.57 5.87 -1.92
C VAL A 431 8.33 5.71 -0.59
N THR A 432 8.14 4.59 0.11
CA THR A 432 8.90 4.26 1.31
C THR A 432 10.33 3.83 0.98
N GLU A 433 10.54 3.06 -0.10
CA GLU A 433 11.88 2.72 -0.58
C GLU A 433 12.65 3.98 -1.03
N MET A 434 11.97 4.91 -1.71
CA MET A 434 12.53 6.18 -2.20
C MET A 434 13.03 7.07 -1.06
N ILE A 435 12.26 7.23 0.03
CA ILE A 435 12.68 8.08 1.17
C ILE A 435 13.64 7.37 2.14
N SER A 436 13.59 6.03 2.26
CA SER A 436 14.44 5.28 3.20
C SER A 436 15.73 4.73 2.58
N SER A 437 15.80 4.63 1.25
CA SER A 437 16.89 3.98 0.50
C SER A 437 17.08 2.48 0.82
N VAL A 438 16.01 1.78 1.20
CA VAL A 438 16.02 0.33 1.48
C VAL A 438 15.07 -0.40 0.51
N ASP A 439 15.55 -1.48 -0.13
CA ASP A 439 14.73 -2.40 -0.92
C ASP A 439 13.96 -3.34 0.04
N LEU A 440 12.63 -3.17 0.08
CA LEU A 440 11.75 -3.94 0.97
C LEU A 440 11.56 -5.38 0.49
N ILE A 441 11.66 -5.64 -0.81
CA ILE A 441 11.61 -6.98 -1.40
C ILE A 441 12.90 -7.75 -1.08
N GLU A 442 14.06 -7.08 -1.08
CA GLU A 442 15.33 -7.66 -0.66
C GLU A 442 15.25 -8.10 0.81
N GLU A 443 14.74 -7.24 1.69
CA GLU A 443 14.50 -7.57 3.10
C GLU A 443 13.50 -8.72 3.29
N GLN A 444 12.40 -8.75 2.51
CA GLN A 444 11.46 -9.89 2.53
C GLN A 444 12.18 -11.21 2.24
N ILE A 445 13.01 -11.25 1.18
CA ILE A 445 13.76 -12.44 0.78
C ILE A 445 14.80 -12.83 1.85
N ARG A 446 15.53 -11.86 2.43
CA ARG A 446 16.52 -12.09 3.50
C ARG A 446 15.89 -12.65 4.78
N VAL A 447 14.82 -12.05 5.27
CA VAL A 447 14.12 -12.53 6.47
C VAL A 447 13.49 -13.91 6.24
N ALA A 448 12.97 -14.17 5.03
CA ALA A 448 12.47 -15.49 4.66
C ALA A 448 13.60 -16.54 4.67
N ARG A 449 14.78 -16.24 4.11
CA ARG A 449 16.01 -17.07 4.21
C ARG A 449 16.46 -17.30 5.66
N GLY A 450 15.94 -16.53 6.61
CA GLY A 450 16.25 -16.63 8.03
C GLY A 450 17.46 -15.80 8.45
N GLU A 451 17.81 -14.80 7.66
CA GLU A 451 18.76 -13.76 8.06
C GLU A 451 18.13 -12.88 9.16
N LYS A 452 18.97 -12.16 9.91
CA LYS A 452 18.51 -11.11 10.83
C LYS A 452 18.26 -9.81 10.08
N LEU A 453 17.49 -8.89 10.67
CA LEU A 453 17.39 -7.53 10.15
C LEU A 453 18.79 -6.92 9.97
N ARG A 454 19.04 -6.30 8.81
CA ARG A 454 20.31 -5.59 8.53
C ARG A 454 20.42 -4.24 9.26
N TYR A 455 19.28 -3.70 9.71
CA TYR A 455 19.14 -2.36 10.25
C TYR A 455 18.55 -2.38 11.67
N THR A 456 18.96 -1.43 12.49
CA THR A 456 18.24 -1.00 13.70
C THR A 456 17.30 0.16 13.38
N GLN A 457 16.45 0.57 14.32
CA GLN A 457 15.53 1.69 14.09
C GLN A 457 16.25 3.03 13.87
N ASP A 458 17.44 3.20 14.47
CA ASP A 458 18.26 4.42 14.38
C ASP A 458 18.98 4.54 13.02
N ASP A 459 19.14 3.43 12.28
CA ASP A 459 19.73 3.43 10.93
C ASP A 459 18.76 3.96 9.85
N ILE A 460 17.46 3.99 10.16
CA ILE A 460 16.39 4.33 9.21
C ILE A 460 16.20 5.86 9.13
N VAL A 461 16.95 6.49 8.23
CA VAL A 461 16.90 7.94 7.99
C VAL A 461 16.01 8.26 6.80
N LEU A 462 14.82 8.81 7.05
CA LEU A 462 13.91 9.29 6.01
C LEU A 462 14.47 10.56 5.33
N ARG A 463 14.47 10.60 4.00
CA ARG A 463 15.08 11.67 3.19
C ARG A 463 14.12 12.19 2.13
N GLY A 464 13.88 13.49 2.12
CA GLY A 464 13.01 14.13 1.14
C GLY A 464 11.55 13.72 1.32
N HIS A 465 10.85 13.58 0.19
CA HIS A 465 9.45 13.19 0.11
C HIS A 465 9.18 12.60 -1.29
N SER A 466 8.25 11.65 -1.42
CA SER A 466 7.95 10.89 -2.65
C SER A 466 6.45 10.59 -2.73
N ILE A 467 5.89 10.53 -3.94
CA ILE A 467 4.44 10.48 -4.18
C ILE A 467 4.11 9.47 -5.28
N GLU A 468 3.52 8.32 -4.94
CA GLU A 468 3.07 7.33 -5.94
C GLU A 468 1.79 7.85 -6.61
N CYS A 469 1.69 7.69 -7.93
CA CYS A 469 0.45 7.86 -8.67
C CYS A 469 0.11 6.60 -9.48
N ARG A 470 -1.04 6.00 -9.20
CA ARG A 470 -1.51 4.77 -9.85
C ARG A 470 -2.07 5.05 -11.25
N ILE A 471 -1.35 4.63 -12.29
CA ILE A 471 -1.77 4.79 -13.69
C ILE A 471 -2.68 3.63 -14.08
N ASN A 472 -3.99 3.87 -14.11
CA ASN A 472 -5.01 2.85 -14.40
C ASN A 472 -5.60 3.01 -15.81
N ALA A 473 -5.94 1.88 -16.45
CA ALA A 473 -6.74 1.80 -17.67
C ALA A 473 -8.22 2.09 -17.39
N GLU A 474 -8.55 3.32 -16.98
CA GLU A 474 -9.90 3.73 -16.58
C GLU A 474 -10.33 5.04 -17.27
N ASP A 475 -11.51 5.04 -17.88
CA ASP A 475 -12.07 6.22 -18.52
C ASP A 475 -12.73 7.14 -17.48
N ALA A 476 -11.98 8.11 -16.98
CA ALA A 476 -12.43 9.09 -15.98
C ALA A 476 -13.72 9.82 -16.42
N PHE A 477 -13.81 10.19 -17.70
CA PHE A 477 -14.97 10.88 -18.27
C PHE A 477 -16.20 9.96 -18.44
N LYS A 478 -16.03 8.64 -18.32
CA LYS A 478 -17.11 7.64 -18.27
C LYS A 478 -17.18 6.95 -16.89
N GLY A 479 -16.93 7.72 -15.82
CA GLY A 479 -17.14 7.29 -14.44
C GLY A 479 -16.11 6.27 -13.93
N PHE A 480 -14.89 6.30 -14.49
CA PHE A 480 -13.80 5.35 -14.26
C PHE A 480 -14.14 3.92 -14.66
N ARG A 481 -14.87 3.76 -15.77
CA ARG A 481 -15.10 2.45 -16.39
C ARG A 481 -13.77 1.89 -16.93
N PRO A 482 -13.37 0.66 -16.59
CA PRO A 482 -12.17 0.03 -17.15
C PRO A 482 -12.17 -0.01 -18.68
N GLY A 483 -11.01 0.21 -19.28
CA GLY A 483 -10.76 0.26 -20.72
C GLY A 483 -9.65 -0.71 -21.16
N PRO A 484 -9.86 -2.04 -21.06
CA PRO A 484 -8.91 -3.03 -21.58
C PRO A 484 -8.74 -2.90 -23.10
N GLY A 485 -7.52 -3.11 -23.59
CA GLY A 485 -7.18 -2.87 -25.00
C GLY A 485 -5.68 -2.97 -25.28
N ARG A 486 -5.29 -2.74 -26.54
CA ARG A 486 -3.89 -2.75 -27.00
C ARG A 486 -3.21 -1.40 -26.72
N ILE A 487 -2.07 -1.43 -26.04
CA ILE A 487 -1.18 -0.28 -25.87
C ILE A 487 -0.40 -0.09 -27.18
N THR A 488 -0.85 0.84 -28.03
CA THR A 488 -0.23 1.09 -29.35
C THR A 488 1.09 1.85 -29.29
N ALA A 489 1.30 2.63 -28.22
CA ALA A 489 2.55 3.33 -27.94
C ALA A 489 2.75 3.42 -26.43
N TYR A 490 4.00 3.31 -25.98
CA TYR A 490 4.39 3.53 -24.59
C TYR A 490 5.80 4.13 -24.56
N LEU A 491 5.94 5.23 -23.81
CA LEU A 491 7.20 5.86 -23.48
C LEU A 491 7.16 6.10 -21.96
N PRO A 492 7.94 5.35 -21.15
CA PRO A 492 7.97 5.58 -19.71
C PRO A 492 8.55 6.95 -19.38
N SER A 493 8.04 7.57 -18.31
CA SER A 493 8.69 8.71 -17.67
C SER A 493 10.08 8.32 -17.16
N GLY A 494 11.02 9.26 -17.14
CA GLY A 494 12.35 9.06 -16.59
C GLY A 494 13.09 10.37 -16.41
N GLY A 495 14.05 10.38 -15.48
CA GLY A 495 14.82 11.55 -15.09
C GLY A 495 15.39 11.36 -13.68
N PRO A 496 16.08 12.37 -13.11
CA PRO A 496 16.49 12.34 -11.71
C PRO A 496 15.26 12.22 -10.80
N PHE A 497 15.32 11.28 -9.86
CA PHE A 497 14.29 11.03 -8.83
C PHE A 497 12.90 10.64 -9.36
N VAL A 498 12.77 10.21 -10.62
CA VAL A 498 11.52 9.64 -11.17
C VAL A 498 11.64 8.11 -11.22
N ARG A 499 10.69 7.40 -10.61
CA ARG A 499 10.58 5.94 -10.66
C ARG A 499 9.39 5.52 -11.53
N MET A 500 9.45 4.33 -12.14
CA MET A 500 8.36 3.79 -12.97
C MET A 500 8.28 2.26 -12.86
N ASP A 501 7.37 1.79 -12.01
CA ASP A 501 7.13 0.37 -11.75
C ASP A 501 5.92 -0.09 -12.58
N SER A 502 6.19 -0.85 -13.65
CA SER A 502 5.17 -1.23 -14.64
C SER A 502 5.50 -2.56 -15.34
N HIS A 503 4.45 -3.20 -15.86
CA HIS A 503 4.52 -4.42 -16.66
C HIS A 503 4.11 -4.24 -18.13
N ILE A 504 3.81 -3.00 -18.55
CA ILE A 504 3.38 -2.72 -19.93
C ILE A 504 4.58 -2.48 -20.85
N TYR A 505 4.37 -2.77 -22.13
CA TYR A 505 5.31 -2.53 -23.21
C TYR A 505 4.48 -2.27 -24.49
N PRO A 506 5.04 -1.68 -25.57
CA PRO A 506 4.32 -1.49 -26.83
C PRO A 506 3.73 -2.82 -27.36
N ASP A 507 2.51 -2.78 -27.87
CA ASP A 507 1.73 -3.96 -28.29
C ASP A 507 1.30 -4.96 -27.18
N TYR A 508 1.53 -4.64 -25.90
CA TYR A 508 0.83 -5.30 -24.79
C TYR A 508 -0.69 -5.11 -24.91
N VAL A 509 -1.45 -6.18 -24.62
CA VAL A 509 -2.91 -6.15 -24.59
C VAL A 509 -3.36 -6.28 -23.15
N VAL A 510 -3.89 -5.18 -22.59
CA VAL A 510 -4.45 -5.11 -21.24
C VAL A 510 -5.68 -6.02 -21.19
N PRO A 511 -5.69 -7.10 -20.38
CA PRO A 511 -6.77 -8.07 -20.37
C PRO A 511 -8.00 -7.54 -19.61
N PRO A 512 -9.23 -7.97 -19.97
CA PRO A 512 -10.46 -7.58 -19.28
C PRO A 512 -10.70 -8.34 -17.96
N SER A 513 -9.77 -9.20 -17.53
CA SER A 513 -9.98 -10.20 -16.48
C SER A 513 -9.42 -9.83 -15.11
N TYR A 514 -8.65 -8.74 -15.01
CA TYR A 514 -7.89 -8.36 -13.81
C TYR A 514 -8.12 -6.91 -13.40
N ASP A 515 -7.30 -6.44 -12.47
CA ASP A 515 -7.19 -5.04 -12.09
C ASP A 515 -6.81 -4.13 -13.27
N SER A 516 -7.13 -2.84 -13.14
CA SER A 516 -6.93 -1.82 -14.16
C SER A 516 -5.51 -1.23 -14.16
N LEU A 517 -4.62 -1.61 -13.24
CA LEU A 517 -3.30 -0.98 -13.08
C LEU A 517 -2.40 -1.26 -14.29
N LEU A 518 -1.83 -0.20 -14.86
CA LEU A 518 -0.82 -0.27 -15.92
C LEU A 518 0.58 -0.09 -15.33
N GLY A 519 0.72 0.81 -14.36
CA GLY A 519 1.96 1.05 -13.65
C GLY A 519 1.81 2.14 -12.60
N LYS A 520 2.93 2.43 -11.95
CA LYS A 520 3.06 3.36 -10.83
C LYS A 520 4.23 4.28 -11.13
N VAL A 521 4.11 5.55 -10.79
CA VAL A 521 5.16 6.56 -10.96
C VAL A 521 5.36 7.29 -9.63
N ASP A 522 6.62 7.45 -9.22
CA ASP A 522 7.07 8.10 -7.98
C ASP A 522 8.11 9.20 -8.25
#